data_AF-A0A2G6H1R1-F1
#
_entry.id   AF-A0A2G6H1R1-F1
#
_cell.length_a   1.000
_cell.length_b   1.000
_cell.length_c   1.000
_cell.angle_alpha   90.00
_cell.angle_beta   90.00
_cell.angle_gamma   90.00
#
_symmetry.space_group_name_H-M   'P 1'
#
loop_
_entity.id
_entity.type
_entity.pdbx_description
1 polymer ?
#
loop_
_entity_poly.entity_id
_entity_poly.type
_entity_poly.pdbx_seq_one_letter_code
_entity_poly.pdbx_strand_id
1 'polypeptide(L)'
;MEKRIFCIGTGPGHPDYLTAGAKAALEWAEVMIGYGPYFSYIARLVKGKDLIQTGMKKERERARKAFEEADKGRKVCVISSGDSGVYGMAPLLWEMKKEEERDVEIEVVPGISAMLAASARLGAPLGHDFCAISLSDLLTPWSQIEKRIRAAAESDFVTVVYNPVSKERFWQIMRLKELFIKAGGADRPAGIARNIGREDEAVRVISLKELAARDLDMFSLLIIGNSQSFSHQSHIVTPRGYYRKQEAIREKPGRRIMNSSFQTILQQCDTSAYDLSHTWIALHCIHTTADFSFLDALEVRPGAVELLHQKLNSGSPPVIISDVSMVTRGIRRALVEKLGLELRCYIDDERTRQLAESKNTTRALAAMQVAAGRHPDGLFVIGNAPTALMELVRLIRKGEIRPAGVIAAPVGFVNVEESKWQFKYGCPDIPSLIVQGRKGGSNVAATIVNGILSWNEAENMRPGEGL
;
A
#
# COMPACT_ATOMS: atom_id res chain seq x y z
N MET A 1 -57.09 -1.68 -15.73
CA MET A 1 -55.92 -2.52 -15.43
C MET A 1 -54.77 -1.59 -15.13
N GLU A 2 -54.00 -1.87 -14.09
CA GLU A 2 -52.81 -1.10 -13.75
C GLU A 2 -51.77 -1.27 -14.86
N LYS A 3 -51.30 -0.16 -15.46
CA LYS A 3 -50.29 -0.19 -16.54
C LYS A 3 -48.95 -0.55 -15.91
N ARG A 4 -48.32 -1.66 -16.33
CA ARG A 4 -47.09 -2.16 -15.70
C ARG A 4 -46.04 -2.61 -16.73
N ILE A 5 -44.78 -2.26 -16.46
CA ILE A 5 -43.60 -2.76 -17.16
C ILE A 5 -42.73 -3.54 -16.17
N PHE A 6 -42.44 -4.80 -16.50
CA PHE A 6 -41.36 -5.55 -15.83
C PHE A 6 -40.03 -5.26 -16.52
N CYS A 7 -39.06 -4.71 -15.80
CA CYS A 7 -37.69 -4.62 -16.28
C CYS A 7 -36.86 -5.73 -15.64
N ILE A 8 -36.36 -6.69 -16.42
CA ILE A 8 -35.75 -7.90 -15.90
C ILE A 8 -34.29 -8.06 -16.31
N GLY A 9 -33.50 -8.67 -15.43
CA GLY A 9 -32.22 -9.27 -15.77
C GLY A 9 -32.37 -10.74 -16.19
N THR A 10 -31.86 -11.10 -17.37
CA THR A 10 -31.90 -12.49 -17.88
C THR A 10 -30.73 -13.35 -17.41
N GLY A 11 -29.82 -12.80 -16.60
CA GLY A 11 -28.56 -13.45 -16.28
C GLY A 11 -27.53 -13.31 -17.41
N PRO A 12 -26.32 -13.87 -17.26
CA PRO A 12 -25.23 -13.64 -18.20
C PRO A 12 -25.42 -14.39 -19.53
N GLY A 13 -26.25 -15.44 -19.61
CA GLY A 13 -26.61 -16.07 -20.89
C GLY A 13 -27.20 -17.48 -20.79
N HIS A 14 -26.77 -18.27 -19.80
CA HIS A 14 -27.26 -19.66 -19.65
C HIS A 14 -28.63 -19.65 -18.95
N PRO A 15 -29.60 -20.48 -19.37
CA PRO A 15 -30.93 -20.54 -18.76
C PRO A 15 -30.92 -20.79 -17.24
N ASP A 16 -29.92 -21.49 -16.72
CA ASP A 16 -29.80 -21.77 -15.27
C ASP A 16 -29.53 -20.52 -14.42
N TYR A 17 -29.09 -19.42 -15.03
CA TYR A 17 -28.94 -18.15 -14.33
C TYR A 17 -30.23 -17.32 -14.30
N LEU A 18 -31.28 -17.76 -15.00
CA LEU A 18 -32.56 -17.07 -15.01
C LEU A 18 -33.25 -17.32 -13.66
N THR A 19 -33.52 -16.24 -12.92
CA THR A 19 -34.18 -16.33 -11.62
C THR A 19 -35.65 -16.74 -11.80
N ALA A 20 -36.24 -17.36 -10.78
CA ALA A 20 -37.65 -17.73 -10.79
C ALA A 20 -38.56 -16.50 -11.00
N GLY A 21 -38.21 -15.35 -10.41
CA GLY A 21 -38.92 -14.08 -10.62
C GLY A 21 -38.84 -13.61 -12.07
N ALA A 22 -37.65 -13.63 -12.69
CA ALA A 22 -37.49 -13.24 -14.08
C ALA A 22 -38.28 -14.16 -15.02
N LYS A 23 -38.29 -15.47 -14.75
CA LYS A 23 -39.10 -16.45 -15.48
C LYS A 23 -40.60 -16.15 -15.37
N ALA A 24 -41.11 -15.88 -14.16
CA ALA A 24 -42.52 -15.56 -13.95
C ALA A 24 -42.93 -14.27 -14.70
N ALA A 25 -42.08 -13.23 -14.68
CA ALA A 25 -42.30 -12.00 -15.43
C ALA A 25 -42.33 -12.23 -16.96
N LEU A 26 -41.42 -13.08 -17.47
CA LEU A 26 -41.43 -13.47 -18.89
C LEU A 26 -42.70 -14.24 -19.25
N GLU A 27 -43.15 -15.16 -18.41
CA GLU A 27 -44.38 -15.94 -18.63
C GLU A 27 -45.63 -15.04 -18.62
N TRP A 28 -45.68 -14.05 -17.73
CA TRP A 28 -46.75 -13.05 -17.65
C TRP A 28 -46.83 -12.14 -18.88
N ALA A 29 -45.69 -11.81 -19.50
CA ALA A 29 -45.62 -10.81 -20.57
C ALA A 29 -46.31 -11.23 -21.88
N GLU A 30 -46.96 -10.28 -22.54
CA GLU A 30 -47.48 -10.38 -23.90
C GLU A 30 -46.48 -9.80 -24.91
N VAL A 31 -45.75 -8.74 -24.50
CA VAL A 31 -44.73 -8.07 -25.30
C VAL A 31 -43.39 -8.14 -24.59
N MET A 32 -42.37 -8.53 -25.33
CA MET A 32 -40.99 -8.51 -24.86
C MET A 32 -40.15 -7.56 -25.70
N ILE A 33 -39.40 -6.69 -25.03
CA ILE A 33 -38.63 -5.62 -25.67
C ILE A 33 -37.18 -5.72 -25.23
N GLY A 34 -36.26 -5.75 -26.19
CA GLY A 34 -34.85 -5.99 -25.88
C GLY A 34 -33.90 -5.78 -27.04
N TYR A 35 -32.62 -5.94 -26.75
CA TYR A 35 -31.60 -6.06 -27.78
C TYR A 35 -31.69 -7.44 -28.43
N GLY A 36 -31.73 -7.50 -29.76
CA GLY A 36 -31.98 -8.74 -30.54
C GLY A 36 -31.25 -9.99 -30.03
N PRO A 37 -29.92 -9.95 -29.82
CA PRO A 37 -29.16 -11.08 -29.30
C PRO A 37 -29.58 -11.58 -27.91
N TYR A 38 -30.26 -10.80 -27.08
CA TYR A 38 -30.68 -11.27 -25.74
C TYR A 38 -31.84 -12.26 -25.82
N PHE A 39 -32.64 -12.21 -26.89
CA PHE A 39 -33.76 -13.13 -27.08
C PHE A 39 -33.31 -14.57 -27.33
N SER A 40 -32.11 -14.79 -27.88
CA SER A 40 -31.59 -16.15 -28.08
C SER A 40 -31.33 -16.88 -26.76
N TYR A 41 -30.99 -16.16 -25.70
CA TYR A 41 -30.76 -16.72 -24.35
C TYR A 41 -32.04 -17.22 -23.68
N ILE A 42 -33.20 -16.73 -24.12
CA ILE A 42 -34.52 -17.06 -23.58
C ILE A 42 -35.45 -17.64 -24.65
N ALA A 43 -34.89 -18.23 -25.71
CA ALA A 43 -35.63 -18.66 -26.92
C ALA A 43 -36.86 -19.56 -26.64
N ARG A 44 -36.84 -20.35 -25.55
CA ARG A 44 -37.99 -21.20 -25.17
C ARG A 44 -39.14 -20.40 -24.54
N LEU A 45 -38.86 -19.27 -23.89
CA LEU A 45 -39.82 -18.45 -23.15
C LEU A 45 -40.45 -17.34 -24.01
N VAL A 46 -39.88 -17.07 -25.19
CA VAL A 46 -40.36 -16.06 -26.14
C VAL A 46 -41.42 -16.58 -27.10
N LYS A 47 -41.69 -17.90 -27.12
CA LYS A 47 -42.60 -18.53 -28.09
C LYS A 47 -44.04 -18.04 -27.88
N GLY A 48 -44.66 -17.52 -28.95
CA GLY A 48 -46.04 -17.04 -28.94
C GLY A 48 -46.25 -15.65 -28.35
N LYS A 49 -45.17 -14.86 -28.21
CA LYS A 49 -45.20 -13.49 -27.67
C LYS A 49 -44.71 -12.49 -28.71
N ASP A 50 -45.13 -11.24 -28.59
CA ASP A 50 -44.69 -10.18 -29.49
C ASP A 50 -43.29 -9.71 -29.11
N LEU A 51 -42.35 -9.75 -30.06
CA LEU A 51 -40.96 -9.38 -29.83
C LEU A 51 -40.63 -8.05 -30.53
N ILE A 52 -40.29 -7.05 -29.73
CA ILE A 52 -39.79 -5.76 -30.22
C ILE A 52 -38.28 -5.73 -30.05
N GLN A 53 -37.57 -5.95 -31.16
CA GLN A 53 -36.11 -5.97 -31.19
C GLN A 53 -35.58 -4.61 -31.68
N THR A 54 -34.57 -4.09 -31.00
CA THR A 54 -33.81 -2.92 -31.50
C THR A 54 -32.31 -3.21 -31.55
N GLY A 55 -31.57 -2.38 -32.29
CA GLY A 55 -30.10 -2.48 -32.41
C GLY A 55 -29.32 -1.92 -31.21
N MET A 56 -27.99 -1.89 -31.32
CA MET A 56 -27.12 -1.24 -30.33
C MET A 56 -27.28 0.29 -30.36
N LYS A 57 -27.00 0.97 -29.24
CA LYS A 57 -27.11 2.44 -29.08
C LYS A 57 -28.53 3.00 -29.26
N LYS A 58 -29.55 2.15 -29.13
CA LYS A 58 -30.98 2.47 -29.29
C LYS A 58 -31.77 2.25 -27.99
N GLU A 59 -31.12 2.48 -26.85
CA GLU A 59 -31.70 2.28 -25.51
C GLU A 59 -32.93 3.18 -25.31
N ARG A 60 -32.85 4.47 -25.68
CA ARG A 60 -34.00 5.39 -25.61
C ARG A 60 -35.18 4.95 -26.47
N GLU A 61 -34.92 4.41 -27.66
CA GLU A 61 -35.96 3.85 -28.53
C GLU A 61 -36.63 2.64 -27.87
N ARG A 62 -35.87 1.75 -27.21
CA ARG A 62 -36.43 0.60 -26.47
C ARG A 62 -37.34 1.05 -25.34
N ALA A 63 -36.87 1.98 -24.53
CA ALA A 63 -37.63 2.48 -23.39
C ALA A 63 -38.92 3.17 -23.86
N ARG A 64 -38.87 3.99 -24.93
CA ARG A 64 -40.08 4.60 -25.51
C ARG A 64 -41.11 3.56 -25.95
N LYS A 65 -40.69 2.54 -26.70
CA LYS A 65 -41.59 1.45 -27.14
C LYS A 65 -42.20 0.70 -25.96
N ALA A 66 -41.47 0.54 -24.85
CA ALA A 66 -42.01 -0.08 -23.65
C ALA A 66 -43.17 0.71 -23.05
N PHE A 67 -43.04 2.03 -22.94
CA PHE A 67 -44.13 2.86 -22.47
C PHE A 67 -45.30 2.89 -23.46
N GLU A 68 -45.04 2.98 -24.77
CA GLU A 68 -46.10 2.93 -25.80
C GLU A 68 -46.95 1.65 -25.73
N GLU A 69 -46.32 0.49 -25.53
CA GLU A 69 -47.05 -0.78 -25.39
C GLU A 69 -47.77 -0.90 -24.04
N ALA A 70 -47.18 -0.38 -22.96
CA ALA A 70 -47.81 -0.36 -21.64
C ALA A 70 -49.03 0.58 -21.60
N ASP A 71 -48.98 1.70 -22.33
CA ASP A 71 -50.10 2.64 -22.47
C ASP A 71 -51.27 2.05 -23.24
N LYS A 72 -51.02 1.09 -24.13
CA LYS A 72 -52.04 0.25 -24.78
C LYS A 72 -52.65 -0.79 -23.82
N GLY A 73 -52.21 -0.83 -22.56
CA GLY A 73 -52.68 -1.78 -21.54
C GLY A 73 -52.08 -3.18 -21.66
N ARG A 74 -51.02 -3.36 -22.45
CA ARG A 74 -50.38 -4.66 -22.66
C ARG A 74 -49.44 -5.03 -21.52
N LYS A 75 -49.21 -6.33 -21.35
CA LYS A 75 -48.25 -6.87 -20.38
C LYS A 75 -46.83 -6.79 -20.93
N VAL A 76 -46.08 -5.76 -20.54
CA VAL A 76 -44.76 -5.46 -21.12
C VAL A 76 -43.61 -5.97 -20.25
N CYS A 77 -42.65 -6.63 -20.87
CA CYS A 77 -41.37 -6.97 -20.27
C CYS A 77 -40.19 -6.40 -21.07
N VAL A 78 -39.31 -5.65 -20.41
CA VAL A 78 -38.06 -5.13 -20.97
C VAL A 78 -36.90 -5.98 -20.45
N ILE A 79 -36.15 -6.61 -21.35
CA ILE A 79 -35.06 -7.52 -20.99
C ILE A 79 -33.69 -6.85 -21.05
N SER A 80 -32.84 -7.15 -20.07
CA SER A 80 -31.40 -6.82 -20.05
C SER A 80 -30.59 -8.11 -19.85
N SER A 81 -29.36 -8.16 -20.37
CA SER A 81 -28.41 -9.21 -19.98
C SER A 81 -27.82 -8.91 -18.61
N GLY A 82 -27.47 -9.96 -17.86
CA GLY A 82 -27.05 -9.84 -16.48
C GLY A 82 -28.19 -9.36 -15.59
N ASP A 83 -27.96 -8.22 -14.92
CA ASP A 83 -28.95 -7.52 -14.10
C ASP A 83 -29.37 -6.21 -14.77
N SER A 84 -30.65 -5.87 -14.76
CA SER A 84 -31.17 -4.66 -15.42
C SER A 84 -30.73 -3.35 -14.76
N GLY A 85 -30.31 -3.37 -13.50
CA GLY A 85 -29.75 -2.23 -12.77
C GLY A 85 -28.24 -2.02 -12.99
N VAL A 86 -27.52 -3.04 -13.48
CA VAL A 86 -26.07 -2.95 -13.72
C VAL A 86 -25.81 -2.62 -15.18
N TYR A 87 -25.65 -1.32 -15.49
CA TYR A 87 -25.46 -0.81 -16.86
C TYR A 87 -26.54 -1.30 -17.86
N GLY A 88 -27.75 -1.56 -17.37
CA GLY A 88 -28.90 -2.10 -18.11
C GLY A 88 -30.00 -1.06 -18.36
N MET A 89 -31.22 -1.54 -18.63
CA MET A 89 -32.36 -0.71 -19.01
C MET A 89 -33.10 -0.04 -17.84
N ALA A 90 -32.95 -0.53 -16.60
CA ALA A 90 -33.75 -0.04 -15.47
C ALA A 90 -33.53 1.44 -15.17
N PRO A 91 -32.28 1.97 -15.10
CA PRO A 91 -32.05 3.40 -14.87
C PRO A 91 -32.75 4.28 -15.91
N LEU A 92 -32.62 3.93 -17.19
CA LEU A 92 -33.21 4.71 -18.27
C LEU A 92 -34.74 4.71 -18.25
N LEU A 93 -35.38 3.59 -17.89
CA LEU A 93 -36.84 3.54 -17.72
C LEU A 93 -37.29 4.47 -16.59
N TRP A 94 -36.57 4.50 -15.46
CA TRP A 94 -36.88 5.41 -14.35
C TRP A 94 -36.66 6.88 -14.71
N GLU A 95 -35.55 7.19 -15.40
CA GLU A 95 -35.26 8.54 -15.91
C GLU A 95 -36.39 9.03 -16.84
N MET A 96 -36.75 8.23 -17.85
CA MET A 96 -37.80 8.59 -18.80
C MET A 96 -39.20 8.65 -18.17
N LYS A 97 -39.53 7.75 -17.23
CA LYS A 97 -40.79 7.83 -16.48
C LYS A 97 -40.93 9.17 -15.76
N LYS A 98 -39.84 9.63 -15.12
CA LYS A 98 -39.83 10.90 -14.39
C LYS A 98 -39.89 12.10 -15.34
N GLU A 99 -39.05 12.11 -16.38
CA GLU A 99 -38.92 13.24 -17.30
C GLU A 99 -40.16 13.42 -18.18
N GLU A 100 -40.80 12.33 -18.59
CA GLU A 100 -42.02 12.36 -19.43
C GLU A 100 -43.32 12.17 -18.60
N GLU A 101 -43.25 12.24 -17.26
CA GLU A 101 -44.40 12.12 -16.35
C GLU A 101 -45.32 10.91 -16.64
N ARG A 102 -44.73 9.75 -16.96
CA ARG A 102 -45.50 8.56 -17.40
C ARG A 102 -46.25 7.90 -16.23
N ASP A 103 -47.55 7.69 -16.41
CA ASP A 103 -48.42 6.93 -15.50
C ASP A 103 -48.37 5.42 -15.78
N VAL A 104 -47.18 4.83 -15.65
CA VAL A 104 -46.92 3.38 -15.80
C VAL A 104 -46.08 2.89 -14.64
N GLU A 105 -46.51 1.83 -13.95
CA GLU A 105 -45.74 1.20 -12.88
C GLU A 105 -44.52 0.46 -13.47
N ILE A 106 -43.35 0.60 -12.83
CA ILE A 106 -42.13 -0.10 -13.21
C ILE A 106 -41.75 -1.05 -12.08
N GLU A 107 -41.65 -2.34 -12.39
CA GLU A 107 -41.18 -3.36 -11.46
C GLU A 107 -39.83 -3.91 -11.97
N VAL A 108 -38.78 -3.77 -11.16
CA VAL A 108 -37.44 -4.24 -11.51
C VAL A 108 -37.21 -5.62 -10.89
N VAL A 109 -36.95 -6.63 -11.73
CA VAL A 109 -36.69 -8.01 -11.30
C VAL A 109 -35.20 -8.31 -11.42
N PRO A 110 -34.53 -8.68 -10.31
CA PRO A 110 -33.08 -8.87 -10.30
C PRO A 110 -32.65 -10.08 -11.13
N GLY A 111 -31.46 -9.94 -11.73
CA GLY A 111 -30.78 -11.01 -12.46
C GLY A 111 -29.37 -11.25 -11.92
N ILE A 112 -28.80 -12.41 -12.24
CA ILE A 112 -27.39 -12.68 -11.92
C ILE A 112 -26.51 -11.83 -12.84
N SER A 113 -25.90 -10.79 -12.28
CA SER A 113 -24.97 -9.93 -13.03
C SER A 113 -23.73 -10.71 -13.48
N ALA A 114 -23.20 -10.37 -14.66
CA ALA A 114 -22.06 -11.05 -15.26
C ALA A 114 -20.82 -11.04 -14.35
N MET A 115 -20.64 -10.00 -13.52
CA MET A 115 -19.55 -9.94 -12.53
C MET A 115 -19.59 -11.08 -11.50
N LEU A 116 -20.77 -11.47 -11.02
CA LEU A 116 -20.89 -12.52 -10.01
C LEU A 116 -20.65 -13.89 -10.63
N ALA A 117 -21.19 -14.11 -11.83
CA ALA A 117 -20.93 -15.34 -12.58
C ALA A 117 -19.44 -15.46 -12.97
N ALA A 118 -18.81 -14.36 -13.43
CA ALA A 118 -17.38 -14.32 -13.71
C ALA A 118 -16.55 -14.56 -12.45
N SER A 119 -16.92 -13.97 -11.32
CA SER A 119 -16.27 -14.20 -10.03
C SER A 119 -16.30 -15.67 -9.64
N ALA A 120 -17.45 -16.33 -9.75
CA ALA A 120 -17.61 -17.76 -9.45
C ALA A 120 -16.75 -18.66 -10.37
N ARG A 121 -16.51 -18.26 -11.62
CA ARG A 121 -15.61 -18.97 -12.55
C ARG A 121 -14.14 -18.71 -12.26
N LEU A 122 -13.81 -17.53 -11.77
CA LEU A 122 -12.45 -17.12 -11.41
C LEU A 122 -12.06 -17.50 -9.97
N GLY A 123 -12.94 -18.13 -9.21
CA GLY A 123 -12.71 -18.52 -7.81
C GLY A 123 -13.47 -17.62 -6.83
N ALA A 124 -12.76 -16.76 -6.10
CA ALA A 124 -13.34 -15.83 -5.14
C ALA A 124 -12.67 -14.43 -5.17
N PRO A 125 -12.54 -13.78 -6.35
CA PRO A 125 -11.91 -12.47 -6.41
C PRO A 125 -12.71 -11.37 -5.71
N LEU A 126 -14.05 -11.48 -5.63
CA LEU A 126 -14.92 -10.48 -4.97
C LEU A 126 -15.11 -10.75 -3.46
N GLY A 127 -14.14 -11.39 -2.81
CA GLY A 127 -14.20 -11.79 -1.41
C GLY A 127 -14.09 -10.64 -0.39
N HIS A 128 -13.80 -9.43 -0.85
CA HIS A 128 -13.64 -8.20 -0.07
C HIS A 128 -14.34 -7.04 -0.80
N ASP A 129 -14.28 -5.84 -0.22
CA ASP A 129 -14.73 -4.59 -0.83
C ASP A 129 -14.35 -4.49 -2.31
N PHE A 130 -15.36 -4.27 -3.15
CA PHE A 130 -15.19 -4.18 -4.59
C PHE A 130 -16.03 -3.04 -5.19
N CYS A 131 -15.64 -2.60 -6.38
CA CYS A 131 -16.42 -1.68 -7.19
C CYS A 131 -16.57 -2.19 -8.62
N ALA A 132 -17.58 -1.67 -9.32
CA ALA A 132 -17.78 -1.92 -10.75
C ALA A 132 -17.63 -0.60 -11.53
N ILE A 133 -16.81 -0.61 -12.57
CA ILE A 133 -16.55 0.53 -13.44
C ILE A 133 -16.79 0.13 -14.90
N SER A 134 -17.55 0.93 -15.63
CA SER A 134 -17.67 0.82 -17.09
C SER A 134 -16.63 1.71 -17.77
N LEU A 135 -15.91 1.18 -18.77
CA LEU A 135 -15.00 1.99 -19.60
C LEU A 135 -15.67 2.60 -20.84
N SER A 136 -17.00 2.49 -20.95
CA SER A 136 -17.74 3.17 -22.01
C SER A 136 -17.87 4.66 -21.71
N ASP A 137 -17.15 5.48 -22.48
CA ASP A 137 -17.13 6.94 -22.44
C ASP A 137 -18.22 7.61 -23.31
N LEU A 138 -19.14 6.83 -23.89
CA LEU A 138 -20.19 7.33 -24.79
C LEU A 138 -21.07 8.44 -24.17
N LEU A 139 -21.45 8.28 -22.90
CA LEU A 139 -22.31 9.23 -22.16
C LEU A 139 -21.63 9.73 -20.87
N THR A 140 -20.40 9.30 -20.60
CA THR A 140 -19.65 9.67 -19.40
C THR A 140 -18.28 10.18 -19.83
N PRO A 141 -17.94 11.46 -19.59
CA PRO A 141 -16.64 12.00 -19.94
C PRO A 141 -15.49 11.15 -19.37
N TRP A 142 -14.45 10.93 -20.17
CA TRP A 142 -13.28 10.15 -19.75
C TRP A 142 -12.67 10.64 -18.44
N SER A 143 -12.62 11.96 -18.22
CA SER A 143 -12.11 12.55 -16.97
C SER A 143 -12.80 12.01 -15.71
N GLN A 144 -14.11 11.74 -15.78
CA GLN A 144 -14.86 11.16 -14.67
C GLN A 144 -14.60 9.66 -14.52
N ILE A 145 -14.39 8.93 -15.61
CA ILE A 145 -14.01 7.51 -15.58
C ILE A 145 -12.61 7.37 -14.98
N GLU A 146 -11.65 8.17 -15.45
CA GLU A 146 -10.28 8.19 -14.93
C GLU A 146 -10.23 8.55 -13.43
N LYS A 147 -11.05 9.52 -12.99
CA LYS A 147 -11.18 9.83 -11.56
C LYS A 147 -11.65 8.61 -10.74
N ARG A 148 -12.63 7.84 -11.23
CA ARG A 148 -13.11 6.61 -10.57
C ARG A 148 -12.04 5.52 -10.55
N ILE A 149 -11.29 5.37 -11.65
CA ILE A 149 -10.19 4.41 -11.74
C ILE A 149 -9.09 4.73 -10.71
N ARG A 150 -8.67 5.99 -10.62
CA ARG A 150 -7.69 6.45 -9.63
C ARG A 150 -8.17 6.16 -8.21
N ALA A 151 -9.39 6.57 -7.89
CA ALA A 151 -9.97 6.33 -6.58
C ALA A 151 -10.04 4.84 -6.22
N ALA A 152 -10.42 3.98 -7.17
CA ALA A 152 -10.47 2.53 -6.97
C ALA A 152 -9.08 1.93 -6.72
N ALA A 153 -8.07 2.37 -7.48
CA ALA A 153 -6.69 1.92 -7.34
C ALA A 153 -6.04 2.40 -6.03
N GLU A 154 -6.19 3.68 -5.69
CA GLU A 154 -5.65 4.31 -4.48
C GLU A 154 -6.32 3.79 -3.20
N SER A 155 -7.60 3.42 -3.28
CA SER A 155 -8.36 2.90 -2.13
C SER A 155 -8.37 1.37 -2.02
N ASP A 156 -7.55 0.68 -2.83
CA ASP A 156 -7.37 -0.78 -2.77
C ASP A 156 -8.66 -1.61 -2.96
N PHE A 157 -9.58 -1.14 -3.81
CA PHE A 157 -10.78 -1.91 -4.16
C PHE A 157 -10.45 -3.02 -5.16
N VAL A 158 -11.05 -4.20 -4.96
CA VAL A 158 -11.19 -5.15 -6.08
C VAL A 158 -12.04 -4.47 -7.14
N THR A 159 -11.60 -4.45 -8.40
CA THR A 159 -12.25 -3.66 -9.44
C THR A 159 -12.74 -4.53 -10.58
N VAL A 160 -14.05 -4.52 -10.80
CA VAL A 160 -14.68 -5.18 -11.96
C VAL A 160 -14.87 -4.15 -13.07
N VAL A 161 -14.34 -4.47 -14.25
CA VAL A 161 -14.36 -3.60 -15.42
C VAL A 161 -15.36 -4.12 -16.44
N TYR A 162 -16.44 -3.38 -16.62
CA TYR A 162 -17.45 -3.58 -17.65
C TYR A 162 -17.12 -2.80 -18.92
N ASN A 163 -17.61 -3.30 -20.05
CA ASN A 163 -17.42 -2.68 -21.38
C ASN A 163 -15.94 -2.34 -21.67
N PRO A 164 -14.99 -3.26 -21.39
CA PRO A 164 -13.58 -2.92 -21.30
C PRO A 164 -12.98 -2.50 -22.64
N VAL A 165 -13.40 -3.15 -23.74
CA VAL A 165 -12.87 -2.91 -25.09
C VAL A 165 -14.00 -2.92 -26.13
N SER A 166 -13.87 -2.07 -27.15
CA SER A 166 -14.65 -2.09 -28.39
C SER A 166 -13.76 -1.77 -29.59
N LYS A 167 -14.33 -1.71 -30.80
CA LYS A 167 -13.57 -1.31 -32.01
C LYS A 167 -12.95 0.09 -31.89
N GLU A 168 -13.63 1.00 -31.20
CA GLU A 168 -13.20 2.41 -31.03
C GLU A 168 -12.52 2.64 -29.66
N ARG A 169 -12.79 1.77 -28.68
CA ARG A 169 -12.29 1.90 -27.30
C ARG A 169 -11.30 0.78 -26.99
N PHE A 170 -10.01 1.06 -27.12
CA PHE A 170 -8.95 0.09 -26.84
C PHE A 170 -7.81 0.68 -25.99
N TRP A 171 -7.69 2.01 -25.92
CA TRP A 171 -6.64 2.67 -25.15
C TRP A 171 -7.05 2.88 -23.69
N GLN A 172 -8.35 2.97 -23.40
CA GLN A 172 -8.90 3.18 -22.05
C GLN A 172 -8.48 2.08 -21.08
N ILE A 173 -8.48 0.81 -21.53
CA ILE A 173 -8.04 -0.32 -20.70
C ILE A 173 -6.55 -0.26 -20.40
N MET A 174 -5.73 0.23 -21.34
CA MET A 174 -4.29 0.41 -21.14
C MET A 174 -4.01 1.57 -20.19
N ARG A 175 -4.80 2.64 -20.26
CA ARG A 175 -4.74 3.74 -19.29
C ARG A 175 -5.15 3.27 -17.89
N LEU A 176 -6.19 2.44 -17.78
CA LEU A 176 -6.57 1.81 -16.51
C LEU A 176 -5.41 1.00 -15.93
N LYS A 177 -4.79 0.14 -16.75
CA LYS A 177 -3.62 -0.67 -16.35
C LYS A 177 -2.50 0.22 -15.81
N GLU A 178 -2.14 1.30 -16.52
CA GLU A 178 -1.10 2.24 -16.10
C GLU A 178 -1.39 2.84 -14.71
N LEU A 179 -2.63 3.24 -14.45
CA LEU A 179 -3.03 3.85 -13.19
C LEU A 179 -2.98 2.86 -12.02
N PHE A 180 -3.42 1.62 -12.23
CA PHE A 180 -3.32 0.57 -11.22
C PHE A 180 -1.87 0.13 -10.96
N ILE A 181 -1.01 0.13 -11.98
CA ILE A 181 0.43 -0.15 -11.81
C ILE A 181 1.09 0.96 -10.98
N LYS A 182 0.79 2.23 -11.29
CA LYS A 182 1.28 3.40 -10.53
C LYS A 182 0.87 3.39 -9.07
N ALA A 183 -0.28 2.81 -8.73
CA ALA A 183 -0.76 2.64 -7.36
C ALA A 183 -0.22 1.37 -6.66
N GLY A 184 0.94 0.84 -7.08
CA GLY A 184 1.61 -0.30 -6.42
C GLY A 184 1.00 -1.67 -6.73
N GLY A 185 0.79 -2.00 -8.01
CA GLY A 185 -0.04 -3.16 -8.40
C GLY A 185 0.37 -4.00 -9.60
N ALA A 186 1.62 -3.98 -10.05
CA ALA A 186 2.01 -4.65 -11.30
C ALA A 186 1.76 -6.18 -11.33
N ASP A 187 2.05 -6.86 -10.22
CA ASP A 187 1.89 -8.32 -10.10
C ASP A 187 0.51 -8.73 -9.54
N ARG A 188 -0.41 -7.78 -9.32
CA ARG A 188 -1.76 -8.09 -8.83
C ARG A 188 -2.46 -9.08 -9.78
N PRO A 189 -3.15 -10.10 -9.24
CA PRO A 189 -3.88 -11.03 -10.08
C PRO A 189 -5.05 -10.33 -10.75
N ALA A 190 -5.19 -10.57 -12.06
CA ALA A 190 -6.29 -10.08 -12.87
C ALA A 190 -6.95 -11.23 -13.63
N GLY A 191 -8.28 -11.28 -13.62
CA GLY A 191 -9.08 -12.31 -14.25
C GLY A 191 -9.80 -11.76 -15.46
N ILE A 192 -9.59 -12.35 -16.63
CA ILE A 192 -10.35 -12.08 -17.86
C ILE A 192 -11.42 -13.17 -17.98
N ALA A 193 -12.67 -12.74 -18.13
CA ALA A 193 -13.82 -13.63 -18.25
C ALA A 193 -14.65 -13.23 -19.47
N ARG A 194 -14.66 -14.07 -20.50
CA ARG A 194 -15.34 -13.83 -21.77
C ARG A 194 -16.51 -14.80 -21.94
N ASN A 195 -17.64 -14.29 -22.45
CA ASN A 195 -18.82 -15.10 -22.77
C ASN A 195 -19.33 -15.96 -21.60
N ILE A 196 -19.24 -15.46 -20.37
CA ILE A 196 -19.71 -16.21 -19.20
C ILE A 196 -21.19 -16.60 -19.36
N GLY A 197 -21.49 -17.87 -19.13
CA GLY A 197 -22.79 -18.49 -19.34
C GLY A 197 -23.19 -18.68 -20.80
N ARG A 198 -22.27 -18.55 -21.76
CA ARG A 198 -22.57 -18.66 -23.20
C ARG A 198 -21.61 -19.62 -23.88
N GLU A 199 -21.88 -19.89 -25.14
CA GLU A 199 -20.95 -20.60 -26.02
C GLU A 199 -19.63 -19.81 -26.14
N ASP A 200 -18.52 -20.53 -26.26
CA ASP A 200 -17.15 -19.99 -26.19
C ASP A 200 -16.81 -19.27 -24.87
N GLU A 201 -17.39 -19.70 -23.75
CA GLU A 201 -16.99 -19.25 -22.40
C GLU A 201 -15.49 -19.52 -22.19
N ALA A 202 -14.75 -18.48 -21.83
CA ALA A 202 -13.33 -18.57 -21.54
C ALA A 202 -12.96 -17.72 -20.33
N VAL A 203 -12.19 -18.30 -19.41
CA VAL A 203 -11.62 -17.60 -18.26
C VAL A 203 -10.11 -17.77 -18.21
N ARG A 204 -9.40 -16.70 -17.86
CA ARG A 204 -7.96 -16.72 -17.70
C ARG A 204 -7.54 -15.81 -16.55
N VAL A 205 -6.64 -16.32 -15.71
CA VAL A 205 -5.96 -15.53 -14.68
C VAL A 205 -4.58 -15.14 -15.21
N ILE A 206 -4.26 -13.85 -15.13
CA ILE A 206 -2.99 -13.25 -15.55
C ILE A 206 -2.49 -12.31 -14.45
N SER A 207 -1.25 -11.85 -14.55
CA SER A 207 -0.82 -10.69 -13.77
C SER A 207 -1.27 -9.38 -14.45
N LEU A 208 -1.51 -8.32 -13.68
CA LEU A 208 -1.95 -7.04 -14.26
C LEU A 208 -0.96 -6.50 -15.30
N LYS A 209 0.34 -6.68 -15.10
CA LYS A 209 1.39 -6.30 -16.08
C LYS A 209 1.28 -7.03 -17.41
N GLU A 210 0.68 -8.22 -17.47
CA GLU A 210 0.49 -8.98 -18.72
C GLU A 210 -0.75 -8.53 -19.51
N LEU A 211 -1.66 -7.78 -18.89
CA LEU A 211 -2.90 -7.33 -19.52
C LEU A 211 -2.62 -6.56 -20.82
N ALA A 212 -3.19 -7.03 -21.92
CA ALA A 212 -3.19 -6.32 -23.19
C ALA A 212 -4.62 -6.13 -23.72
N ALA A 213 -4.86 -5.01 -24.42
CA ALA A 213 -6.18 -4.70 -24.98
C ALA A 213 -6.69 -5.78 -25.95
N ARG A 214 -5.79 -6.48 -26.65
CA ARG A 214 -6.12 -7.57 -27.58
C ARG A 214 -6.73 -8.81 -26.92
N ASP A 215 -6.59 -8.94 -25.60
CA ASP A 215 -7.12 -10.09 -24.84
C ASP A 215 -8.59 -9.90 -24.45
N LEU A 216 -9.17 -8.73 -24.74
CA LEU A 216 -10.50 -8.32 -24.31
C LEU A 216 -11.33 -7.86 -25.51
N ASP A 217 -12.61 -8.14 -25.44
CA ASP A 217 -13.62 -7.65 -26.39
C ASP A 217 -14.86 -7.14 -25.65
N MET A 218 -15.93 -6.83 -26.40
CA MET A 218 -17.19 -6.34 -25.84
C MET A 218 -17.96 -7.39 -25.02
N PHE A 219 -17.57 -8.67 -25.08
CA PHE A 219 -18.17 -9.78 -24.33
C PHE A 219 -17.31 -10.20 -23.15
N SER A 220 -16.26 -9.43 -22.87
CA SER A 220 -15.31 -9.69 -21.81
C SER A 220 -15.57 -8.82 -20.58
N LEU A 221 -15.28 -9.38 -19.40
CA LEU A 221 -15.12 -8.69 -18.13
C LEU A 221 -13.67 -8.86 -17.68
N LEU A 222 -13.13 -7.82 -17.04
CA LEU A 222 -11.86 -7.89 -16.33
C LEU A 222 -12.14 -7.70 -14.83
N ILE A 223 -11.59 -8.56 -13.98
CA ILE A 223 -11.62 -8.41 -12.52
C ILE A 223 -10.18 -8.25 -12.04
N ILE A 224 -9.85 -7.10 -11.45
CA ILE A 224 -8.52 -6.81 -10.91
C ILE A 224 -8.59 -6.99 -9.39
N GLY A 225 -7.76 -7.88 -8.86
CA GLY A 225 -7.63 -8.08 -7.42
C GLY A 225 -7.08 -6.85 -6.69
N ASN A 226 -7.28 -6.78 -5.38
CA ASN A 226 -6.67 -5.77 -4.53
C ASN A 226 -5.27 -6.22 -4.05
N SER A 227 -4.65 -5.47 -3.14
CA SER A 227 -3.31 -5.75 -2.58
C SER A 227 -3.21 -7.06 -1.81
N GLN A 228 -4.35 -7.63 -1.43
CA GLN A 228 -4.43 -8.89 -0.68
C GLN A 228 -4.76 -10.08 -1.57
N SER A 229 -5.23 -9.83 -2.79
CA SER A 229 -5.59 -10.87 -3.74
C SER A 229 -4.35 -11.64 -4.19
N PHE A 230 -4.48 -12.96 -4.28
CA PHE A 230 -3.43 -13.83 -4.81
C PHE A 230 -4.02 -14.84 -5.80
N SER A 231 -3.18 -15.29 -6.72
CA SER A 231 -3.50 -16.42 -7.60
C SER A 231 -3.22 -17.73 -6.87
N HIS A 232 -4.16 -18.66 -6.93
CA HIS A 232 -3.96 -20.05 -6.51
C HIS A 232 -4.39 -20.96 -7.66
N GLN A 233 -3.41 -21.62 -8.30
CA GLN A 233 -3.63 -22.33 -9.56
C GLN A 233 -4.26 -21.39 -10.61
N SER A 234 -5.39 -21.77 -11.22
CA SER A 234 -6.15 -20.97 -12.18
C SER A 234 -7.22 -20.08 -11.54
N HIS A 235 -7.16 -19.85 -10.21
CA HIS A 235 -8.16 -19.08 -9.47
C HIS A 235 -7.54 -17.85 -8.82
N ILE A 236 -8.38 -16.83 -8.59
CA ILE A 236 -8.07 -15.64 -7.82
C ILE A 236 -8.80 -15.73 -6.49
N VAL A 237 -8.07 -15.52 -5.40
CA VAL A 237 -8.62 -15.48 -4.05
C VAL A 237 -8.33 -14.12 -3.44
N THR A 238 -9.39 -13.41 -3.06
CA THR A 238 -9.26 -12.23 -2.19
C THR A 238 -9.62 -12.64 -0.76
N PRO A 239 -8.64 -12.73 0.15
CA PRO A 239 -8.85 -13.31 1.46
C PRO A 239 -9.73 -12.42 2.34
N ARG A 240 -10.57 -13.05 3.17
CA ARG A 240 -11.37 -12.38 4.22
C ARG A 240 -10.58 -12.09 5.51
N GLY A 241 -9.27 -12.37 5.52
CA GLY A 241 -8.38 -12.10 6.66
C GLY A 241 -8.21 -13.23 7.70
N TYR A 242 -8.89 -14.37 7.57
CA TYR A 242 -8.81 -15.48 8.55
C TYR A 242 -7.39 -16.04 8.74
N TYR A 243 -6.66 -16.26 7.64
CA TYR A 243 -5.33 -16.88 7.68
C TYR A 243 -4.18 -15.86 7.76
N ARG A 244 -4.39 -14.62 7.31
CA ARG A 244 -3.39 -13.53 7.43
C ARG A 244 -3.11 -13.16 8.88
N LYS A 245 -4.11 -13.31 9.78
CA LYS A 245 -3.90 -13.18 11.22
C LYS A 245 -2.89 -14.22 11.75
N GLN A 246 -2.83 -15.44 11.23
CA GLN A 246 -1.92 -16.47 11.75
C GLN A 246 -0.44 -16.22 11.41
N GLU A 247 -0.15 -15.62 10.25
CA GLU A 247 1.21 -15.15 9.92
C GLU A 247 1.55 -13.85 10.68
N ALA A 248 0.60 -12.91 10.78
CA ALA A 248 0.79 -11.68 11.56
C ALA A 248 0.91 -11.91 13.08
N ILE A 249 0.41 -13.06 13.61
CA ILE A 249 0.58 -13.47 15.00
C ILE A 249 2.02 -13.93 15.29
N ARG A 250 2.84 -14.22 14.27
CA ARG A 250 4.27 -14.50 14.46
C ARG A 250 5.11 -13.22 14.63
N GLU A 251 4.59 -12.07 14.22
CA GLU A 251 5.26 -10.79 14.38
C GLU A 251 4.82 -10.11 15.68
N LYS A 252 5.77 -9.79 16.56
CA LYS A 252 5.46 -9.13 17.84
C LYS A 252 4.76 -7.78 17.57
N PRO A 253 3.66 -7.43 18.27
CA PRO A 253 2.90 -6.19 18.04
C PRO A 253 3.73 -4.91 17.95
N GLY A 254 4.81 -4.82 18.75
CA GLY A 254 5.73 -3.68 18.71
C GLY A 254 6.50 -3.51 17.39
N ARG A 255 6.84 -4.62 16.70
CA ARG A 255 7.55 -4.58 15.41
C ARG A 255 6.63 -4.06 14.30
N ARG A 256 5.35 -4.45 14.33
CA ARG A 256 4.35 -3.98 13.38
C ARG A 256 4.12 -2.46 13.47
N ILE A 257 4.00 -1.92 14.69
CA ILE A 257 3.80 -0.47 14.91
C ILE A 257 5.01 0.32 14.38
N MET A 258 6.23 -0.16 14.66
CA MET A 258 7.46 0.45 14.18
C MET A 258 7.54 0.44 12.65
N ASN A 259 7.26 -0.70 12.00
CA ASN A 259 7.26 -0.80 10.54
C ASN A 259 6.24 0.16 9.90
N SER A 260 5.02 0.22 10.45
CA SER A 260 3.99 1.17 9.99
C SER A 260 4.45 2.63 10.17
N SER A 261 5.10 2.96 11.29
CA SER A 261 5.66 4.30 11.51
C SER A 261 6.75 4.64 10.49
N PHE A 262 7.65 3.71 10.17
CA PHE A 262 8.70 3.94 9.18
C PHE A 262 8.12 4.13 7.77
N GLN A 263 7.09 3.36 7.39
CA GLN A 263 6.37 3.57 6.13
C GLN A 263 5.73 4.97 6.07
N THR A 264 5.11 5.44 7.16
CA THR A 264 4.55 6.80 7.22
C THR A 264 5.63 7.87 7.09
N ILE A 265 6.80 7.68 7.71
CA ILE A 265 7.93 8.61 7.58
C ILE A 265 8.40 8.67 6.12
N LEU A 266 8.62 7.51 5.47
CA LEU A 266 9.07 7.42 4.08
C LEU A 266 8.11 8.07 3.07
N GLN A 267 6.80 8.07 3.36
CA GLN A 267 5.82 8.77 2.51
C GLN A 267 5.91 10.29 2.60
N GLN A 268 6.59 10.82 3.63
CA GLN A 268 6.66 12.25 3.93
C GLN A 268 8.06 12.86 3.73
N CYS A 269 9.06 12.05 3.36
CA CYS A 269 10.41 12.54 3.07
C CYS A 269 10.98 11.96 1.77
N ASP A 270 11.80 12.76 1.09
CA ASP A 270 12.55 12.31 -0.09
C ASP A 270 13.90 11.76 0.35
N THR A 271 14.09 10.46 0.21
CA THR A 271 15.33 9.76 0.58
C THR A 271 16.23 9.48 -0.63
N SER A 272 15.92 9.99 -1.81
CA SER A 272 16.63 9.65 -3.06
C SER A 272 18.11 10.03 -3.07
N ALA A 273 18.51 11.02 -2.27
CA ALA A 273 19.89 11.48 -2.13
C ALA A 273 20.74 10.64 -1.15
N TYR A 274 20.14 9.68 -0.44
CA TYR A 274 20.76 8.98 0.68
C TYR A 274 20.84 7.48 0.44
N ASP A 275 21.95 6.87 0.85
CA ASP A 275 22.09 5.42 0.80
C ASP A 275 21.24 4.71 1.87
N LEU A 276 21.21 3.37 1.82
CA LEU A 276 20.43 2.55 2.75
C LEU A 276 20.90 2.74 4.20
N SER A 277 22.21 2.86 4.42
CA SER A 277 22.82 3.00 5.75
C SER A 277 22.38 4.29 6.42
N HIS A 278 22.38 5.37 5.65
CA HIS A 278 21.93 6.69 6.08
C HIS A 278 20.43 6.69 6.32
N THR A 279 19.66 6.23 5.34
CA THR A 279 18.20 6.20 5.42
C THR A 279 17.73 5.40 6.63
N TRP A 280 18.32 4.23 6.88
CA TRP A 280 17.98 3.39 8.02
C TRP A 280 18.17 4.12 9.35
N ILE A 281 19.33 4.73 9.58
CA ILE A 281 19.60 5.45 10.83
C ILE A 281 18.74 6.71 10.94
N ALA A 282 18.53 7.43 9.84
CA ALA A 282 17.66 8.60 9.80
C ALA A 282 16.21 8.26 10.17
N LEU A 283 15.63 7.17 9.66
CA LEU A 283 14.28 6.71 10.02
C LEU A 283 14.15 6.46 11.52
N HIS A 284 15.14 5.81 12.12
CA HIS A 284 15.19 5.57 13.55
C HIS A 284 15.23 6.89 14.35
N CYS A 285 16.07 7.84 13.92
CA CYS A 285 16.15 9.16 14.53
C CYS A 285 14.82 9.91 14.42
N ILE A 286 14.24 10.02 13.22
CA ILE A 286 12.96 10.69 12.96
C ILE A 286 11.84 10.05 13.77
N HIS A 287 11.76 8.72 13.84
CA HIS A 287 10.76 8.03 14.66
C HIS A 287 10.88 8.35 16.15
N THR A 288 12.11 8.50 16.64
CA THR A 288 12.38 8.81 18.06
C THR A 288 12.08 10.27 18.40
N THR A 289 12.21 11.19 17.44
CA THR A 289 12.14 12.65 17.68
C THR A 289 10.93 13.32 17.06
N ALA A 290 10.22 12.64 16.16
CA ALA A 290 9.22 13.22 15.26
C ALA A 290 9.75 14.43 14.45
N ASP A 291 11.06 14.47 14.16
CA ASP A 291 11.71 15.59 13.50
C ASP A 291 12.39 15.14 12.19
N PHE A 292 11.77 15.45 11.06
CA PHE A 292 12.23 15.06 9.72
C PHE A 292 13.59 15.64 9.33
N SER A 293 14.02 16.74 9.96
CA SER A 293 15.32 17.34 9.64
C SER A 293 16.51 16.48 10.05
N PHE A 294 16.30 15.39 10.81
CA PHE A 294 17.34 14.39 11.06
C PHE A 294 17.79 13.65 9.79
N LEU A 295 17.00 13.69 8.72
CA LEU A 295 17.42 13.17 7.42
C LEU A 295 18.64 13.94 6.89
N ASP A 296 18.64 15.26 6.98
CA ASP A 296 19.75 16.10 6.49
C ASP A 296 20.80 16.39 7.57
N ALA A 297 20.39 16.42 8.84
CA ALA A 297 21.31 16.69 9.95
C ALA A 297 22.20 15.48 10.27
N LEU A 298 21.80 14.26 9.93
CA LEU A 298 22.65 13.10 10.12
C LEU A 298 23.75 13.06 9.05
N GLU A 299 24.98 12.84 9.46
CA GLU A 299 26.09 12.52 8.56
C GLU A 299 26.63 11.14 8.92
N VAL A 300 26.53 10.21 7.98
CA VAL A 300 27.06 8.86 8.10
C VAL A 300 28.35 8.78 7.29
N ARG A 301 29.47 8.41 7.93
CA ARG A 301 30.69 8.14 7.16
C ARG A 301 30.51 6.89 6.29
N PRO A 302 31.03 6.87 5.05
CA PRO A 302 30.86 5.74 4.15
C PRO A 302 31.26 4.40 4.79
N GLY A 303 30.35 3.42 4.77
CA GLY A 303 30.56 2.08 5.32
C GLY A 303 30.61 2.00 6.85
N ALA A 304 30.36 3.10 7.58
CA ALA A 304 30.50 3.13 9.03
C ALA A 304 29.44 2.27 9.74
N VAL A 305 28.19 2.25 9.26
CA VAL A 305 27.10 1.49 9.88
C VAL A 305 27.37 -0.01 9.77
N GLU A 306 27.73 -0.47 8.57
CA GLU A 306 28.05 -1.86 8.24
C GLU A 306 29.25 -2.34 9.06
N LEU A 307 30.33 -1.55 9.06
CA LEU A 307 31.54 -1.87 9.81
C LEU A 307 31.29 -1.95 11.32
N LEU A 308 30.53 -0.99 11.87
CA LEU A 308 30.19 -1.00 13.29
C LEU A 308 29.25 -2.15 13.65
N HIS A 309 28.27 -2.46 12.81
CA HIS A 309 27.40 -3.61 13.00
C HIS A 309 28.20 -4.92 13.02
N GLN A 310 29.12 -5.09 12.06
CA GLN A 310 29.98 -6.27 11.98
C GLN A 310 30.86 -6.41 13.23
N LYS A 311 31.50 -5.32 13.66
CA LYS A 311 32.36 -5.26 14.86
C LYS A 311 31.59 -5.59 16.15
N LEU A 312 30.40 -5.02 16.32
CA LEU A 312 29.57 -5.28 17.49
C LEU A 312 29.06 -6.72 17.51
N ASN A 313 28.70 -7.29 16.35
CA ASN A 313 28.30 -8.70 16.26
C ASN A 313 29.44 -9.69 16.49
N SER A 314 30.69 -9.31 16.17
CA SER A 314 31.86 -10.14 16.49
C SER A 314 32.36 -9.98 17.93
N GLY A 315 31.71 -9.12 18.74
CA GLY A 315 32.11 -8.84 20.12
C GLY A 315 33.39 -8.00 20.24
N SER A 316 33.82 -7.34 19.17
CA SER A 316 35.06 -6.55 19.09
C SER A 316 34.80 -5.19 18.44
N PRO A 317 34.57 -4.12 19.22
CA PRO A 317 34.94 -4.00 20.63
C PRO A 317 33.91 -4.64 21.57
N PRO A 318 34.35 -5.09 22.76
CA PRO A 318 33.43 -5.65 23.75
C PRO A 318 32.62 -4.58 24.49
N VAL A 319 32.99 -3.29 24.39
CA VAL A 319 32.40 -2.24 25.22
C VAL A 319 31.88 -1.05 24.39
N ILE A 320 30.62 -0.68 24.67
CA ILE A 320 29.99 0.55 24.24
C ILE A 320 30.01 1.55 25.41
N ILE A 321 30.59 2.72 25.19
CA ILE A 321 30.89 3.70 26.22
C ILE A 321 30.07 4.96 25.95
N SER A 322 29.44 5.54 26.98
CA SER A 322 28.78 6.83 26.83
C SER A 322 29.21 7.87 27.85
N ASP A 323 29.10 9.14 27.45
CA ASP A 323 29.33 10.33 28.28
C ASP A 323 28.27 10.50 29.38
N VAL A 324 27.05 10.00 29.18
CA VAL A 324 25.96 10.09 30.16
C VAL A 324 25.18 8.78 30.28
N SER A 325 24.68 8.50 31.48
CA SER A 325 24.01 7.23 31.78
C SER A 325 22.69 7.05 31.00
N MET A 326 22.01 8.14 30.63
CA MET A 326 20.75 8.09 29.89
C MET A 326 20.89 7.41 28.52
N VAL A 327 22.03 7.58 27.84
CA VAL A 327 22.31 6.88 26.57
C VAL A 327 22.34 5.38 26.79
N THR A 328 23.10 4.91 27.79
CA THR A 328 23.19 3.46 28.09
C THR A 328 21.84 2.85 28.49
N ARG A 329 20.94 3.64 29.08
CA ARG A 329 19.58 3.20 29.41
C ARG A 329 18.65 3.13 28.20
N GLY A 330 18.91 3.94 27.17
CA GLY A 330 18.16 3.92 25.91
C GLY A 330 18.58 2.81 24.93
N ILE A 331 19.75 2.19 25.14
CA ILE A 331 20.23 1.09 24.30
C ILE A 331 19.53 -0.22 24.71
N ARG A 332 19.12 -1.03 23.72
CA ARG A 332 18.39 -2.29 23.92
C ARG A 332 19.24 -3.35 24.65
N ARG A 333 19.14 -3.39 25.99
CA ARG A 333 19.92 -4.31 26.85
C ARG A 333 19.88 -5.77 26.43
N ALA A 334 18.70 -6.31 26.11
CA ALA A 334 18.55 -7.70 25.69
C ALA A 334 19.39 -8.04 24.43
N LEU A 335 19.60 -7.08 23.53
CA LEU A 335 20.41 -7.28 22.32
C LEU A 335 21.90 -7.19 22.65
N VAL A 336 22.28 -6.24 23.49
CA VAL A 336 23.66 -6.09 24.02
C VAL A 336 24.10 -7.35 24.77
N GLU A 337 23.27 -7.86 25.68
CA GLU A 337 23.52 -9.08 26.45
C GLU A 337 23.64 -10.31 25.54
N LYS A 338 22.76 -10.43 24.54
CA LYS A 338 22.81 -11.51 23.54
C LYS A 338 24.12 -11.51 22.75
N LEU A 339 24.69 -10.33 22.49
CA LEU A 339 25.96 -10.16 21.77
C LEU A 339 27.18 -10.23 22.70
N GLY A 340 27.00 -10.40 24.01
CA GLY A 340 28.10 -10.43 24.99
C GLY A 340 28.81 -9.08 25.13
N LEU A 341 28.16 -7.98 24.78
CA LEU A 341 28.71 -6.63 24.87
C LEU A 341 28.45 -6.02 26.24
N GLU A 342 29.27 -5.06 26.64
CA GLU A 342 29.10 -4.28 27.86
C GLU A 342 28.71 -2.83 27.55
N LEU A 343 27.79 -2.29 28.35
CA LEU A 343 27.47 -0.85 28.37
C LEU A 343 28.14 -0.20 29.57
N ARG A 344 28.99 0.81 29.33
CA ARG A 344 29.71 1.53 30.39
C ARG A 344 29.48 3.04 30.30
N CYS A 345 29.30 3.66 31.46
CA CYS A 345 29.32 5.11 31.61
C CYS A 345 30.12 5.44 32.87
N TYR A 346 31.16 6.25 32.72
CA TYR A 346 32.11 6.55 33.80
C TYR A 346 31.84 7.89 34.50
N ILE A 347 30.68 8.53 34.23
CA ILE A 347 30.36 9.87 34.74
C ILE A 347 30.28 9.93 36.26
N ASP A 348 29.85 8.83 36.90
CA ASP A 348 29.71 8.68 38.35
C ASP A 348 30.84 7.83 38.97
N ASP A 349 31.90 7.52 38.22
CA ASP A 349 33.06 6.79 38.75
C ASP A 349 33.85 7.67 39.73
N GLU A 350 34.27 7.10 40.86
CA GLU A 350 35.02 7.83 41.88
C GLU A 350 36.32 8.43 41.33
N ARG A 351 36.98 7.74 40.40
CA ARG A 351 38.21 8.23 39.75
C ARG A 351 37.92 9.39 38.81
N THR A 352 36.75 9.40 38.16
CA THR A 352 36.29 10.54 37.36
C THR A 352 36.11 11.77 38.24
N ARG A 353 35.52 11.61 39.43
CA ARG A 353 35.32 12.71 40.38
C ARG A 353 36.65 13.30 40.84
N GLN A 354 37.57 12.45 41.30
CA GLN A 354 38.91 12.87 41.75
C GLN A 354 39.71 13.54 40.62
N LEU A 355 39.61 13.02 39.39
CA LEU A 355 40.28 13.58 38.22
C LEU A 355 39.69 14.94 37.80
N ALA A 356 38.37 15.09 37.88
CA ALA A 356 37.69 16.35 37.58
C ALA A 356 38.08 17.45 38.58
N GLU A 357 38.10 17.12 39.87
CA GLU A 357 38.48 18.03 40.96
C GLU A 357 39.97 18.42 40.85
N SER A 358 40.88 17.44 40.71
CA SER A 358 42.33 17.69 40.65
C SER A 358 42.76 18.49 39.42
N LYS A 359 42.11 18.32 38.26
CA LYS A 359 42.43 19.05 37.02
C LYS A 359 41.54 20.28 36.78
N ASN A 360 40.66 20.63 37.72
CA ASN A 360 39.67 21.70 37.60
C ASN A 360 38.93 21.67 36.24
N THR A 361 38.37 20.50 35.89
CA THR A 361 37.73 20.25 34.59
C THR A 361 36.33 19.65 34.74
N THR A 362 35.62 19.46 33.62
CA THR A 362 34.25 18.91 33.68
C THR A 362 34.29 17.40 33.97
N ARG A 363 33.27 16.91 34.69
CA ARG A 363 33.10 15.46 34.93
C ARG A 363 33.02 14.66 33.64
N ALA A 364 32.37 15.19 32.60
CA ALA A 364 32.23 14.51 31.32
C ALA A 364 33.59 14.37 30.60
N LEU A 365 34.44 15.39 30.66
CA LEU A 365 35.81 15.33 30.15
C LEU A 365 36.64 14.30 30.91
N ALA A 366 36.64 14.37 32.24
CA ALA A 366 37.36 13.42 33.09
C ALA A 366 36.88 11.97 32.89
N ALA A 367 35.56 11.77 32.69
CA ALA A 367 34.98 10.46 32.42
C ALA A 367 35.53 9.86 31.12
N MET A 368 35.72 10.68 30.08
CA MET A 368 36.32 10.22 28.82
C MET A 368 37.78 9.83 29.00
N GLN A 369 38.57 10.54 29.82
CA GLN A 369 39.94 10.13 30.14
C GLN A 369 39.99 8.76 30.84
N VAL A 370 39.14 8.57 31.86
CA VAL A 370 39.06 7.29 32.58
C VAL A 370 38.58 6.16 31.66
N ALA A 371 37.57 6.42 30.83
CA ALA A 371 37.02 5.45 29.90
C ALA A 371 38.04 5.04 28.83
N ALA A 372 38.69 6.03 28.21
CA ALA A 372 39.71 5.86 27.17
C ALA A 372 40.91 5.04 27.65
N GLY A 373 41.38 5.29 28.88
CA GLY A 373 42.48 4.52 29.46
C GLY A 373 42.14 3.05 29.75
N ARG A 374 40.87 2.71 29.86
CA ARG A 374 40.40 1.33 30.09
C ARG A 374 39.97 0.60 28.81
N HIS A 375 39.41 1.35 27.87
CA HIS A 375 38.79 0.81 26.66
C HIS A 375 39.21 1.67 25.45
N PRO A 376 40.51 1.64 25.07
CA PRO A 376 41.05 2.50 24.02
C PRO A 376 40.48 2.21 22.64
N ASP A 377 39.88 1.03 22.44
CA ASP A 377 39.30 0.52 21.22
C ASP A 377 37.75 0.49 21.24
N GLY A 378 37.12 0.97 22.32
CA GLY A 378 35.66 0.93 22.48
C GLY A 378 34.87 1.73 21.43
N LEU A 379 33.56 1.50 21.38
CA LEU A 379 32.63 2.37 20.65
C LEU A 379 32.19 3.51 21.58
N PHE A 380 32.56 4.75 21.26
CA PHE A 380 32.22 5.91 22.07
C PHE A 380 30.96 6.60 21.56
N VAL A 381 30.00 6.84 22.45
CA VAL A 381 28.67 7.36 22.15
C VAL A 381 28.43 8.62 22.96
N ILE A 382 28.62 9.78 22.33
CA ILE A 382 28.50 11.09 22.96
C ILE A 382 27.13 11.67 22.66
N GLY A 383 26.24 11.63 23.65
CA GLY A 383 24.84 12.06 23.50
C GLY A 383 24.51 13.38 24.18
N ASN A 384 25.42 13.98 24.96
CA ASN A 384 25.11 15.21 25.68
C ASN A 384 26.27 16.21 25.71
N ALA A 385 27.41 15.83 26.27
CA ALA A 385 28.46 16.77 26.64
C ALA A 385 29.42 17.08 25.47
N PRO A 386 29.46 18.32 24.94
CA PRO A 386 30.44 18.67 23.90
C PRO A 386 31.88 18.54 24.39
N THR A 387 32.15 18.83 25.67
CA THR A 387 33.48 18.68 26.27
C THR A 387 33.98 17.23 26.29
N ALA A 388 33.09 16.23 26.34
CA ALA A 388 33.47 14.83 26.20
C ALA A 388 33.94 14.51 24.78
N LEU A 389 33.24 15.02 23.75
CA LEU A 389 33.64 14.82 22.36
C LEU A 389 34.98 15.51 22.04
N MET A 390 35.17 16.75 22.53
CA MET A 390 36.44 17.49 22.36
C MET A 390 37.62 16.75 22.98
N GLU A 391 37.43 16.16 24.15
CA GLU A 391 38.48 15.39 24.81
C GLU A 391 38.79 14.08 24.08
N LEU A 392 37.75 13.41 23.57
CA LEU A 392 37.94 12.22 22.75
C LEU A 392 38.78 12.54 21.50
N VAL A 393 38.51 13.67 20.83
CA VAL A 393 39.31 14.16 19.71
C VAL A 393 40.76 14.39 20.12
N ARG A 394 41.01 15.02 21.28
CA ARG A 394 42.35 15.25 21.80
C ARG A 394 43.11 13.94 21.98
N LEU A 395 42.48 12.93 22.58
CA LEU A 395 43.07 11.63 22.86
C LEU A 395 43.37 10.85 21.56
N ILE A 396 42.44 10.86 20.59
CA ILE A 396 42.64 10.24 19.27
C ILE A 396 43.82 10.90 18.54
N ARG A 397 43.86 12.24 18.49
CA ARG A 397 44.90 12.98 17.76
C ARG A 397 46.30 12.85 18.37
N LYS A 398 46.39 12.58 19.66
CA LYS A 398 47.66 12.25 20.33
C LYS A 398 48.07 10.79 20.16
N GLY A 399 47.25 9.96 19.52
CA GLY A 399 47.51 8.52 19.37
C GLY A 399 47.36 7.74 20.68
N GLU A 400 46.74 8.33 21.71
CA GLU A 400 46.54 7.68 23.01
C GLU A 400 45.47 6.57 22.92
N ILE A 401 44.52 6.70 22.00
CA ILE A 401 43.44 5.74 21.75
C ILE A 401 43.13 5.59 20.26
N ARG A 402 42.49 4.47 19.90
CA ARG A 402 41.96 4.24 18.54
C ARG A 402 40.58 3.57 18.63
N PRO A 403 39.51 4.36 18.82
CA PRO A 403 38.15 3.84 18.95
C PRO A 403 37.72 2.97 17.77
N ALA A 404 36.90 1.95 18.02
CA ALA A 404 36.25 1.21 16.96
C ALA A 404 35.33 2.09 16.10
N GLY A 405 34.76 3.11 16.71
CA GLY A 405 34.06 4.23 16.08
C GLY A 405 33.51 5.22 17.10
N VAL A 406 32.86 6.27 16.61
CA VAL A 406 32.27 7.34 17.45
C VAL A 406 30.89 7.74 16.94
N ILE A 407 29.92 7.82 17.85
CA ILE A 407 28.62 8.44 17.62
C ILE A 407 28.65 9.83 18.25
N ALA A 408 28.68 10.88 17.42
CA ALA A 408 28.80 12.26 17.83
C ALA A 408 27.44 12.98 17.74
N ALA A 409 26.66 12.90 18.81
CA ALA A 409 25.35 13.54 18.94
C ALA A 409 25.20 14.41 20.21
N PRO A 410 26.21 15.21 20.65
CA PRO A 410 25.99 16.15 21.74
C PRO A 410 24.93 17.20 21.35
N VAL A 411 24.21 17.71 22.35
CA VAL A 411 23.11 18.66 22.18
C VAL A 411 23.32 19.88 23.07
N GLY A 412 22.84 21.04 22.62
CA GLY A 412 22.91 22.28 23.38
C GLY A 412 23.36 23.47 22.54
N PHE A 413 23.71 24.55 23.23
CA PHE A 413 23.91 25.87 22.61
C PHE A 413 25.33 26.42 22.75
N VAL A 414 26.19 25.77 23.52
CA VAL A 414 27.57 26.23 23.80
C VAL A 414 28.54 25.12 23.40
N ASN A 415 29.48 25.42 22.50
CA ASN A 415 30.54 24.53 22.03
C ASN A 415 30.07 23.22 21.35
N VAL A 416 28.79 23.10 21.00
CA VAL A 416 28.22 21.86 20.45
C VAL A 416 28.61 21.66 19.00
N GLU A 417 28.40 22.67 18.16
CA GLU A 417 28.73 22.62 16.74
C GLU A 417 30.25 22.51 16.57
N GLU A 418 30.99 23.29 17.34
CA GLU A 418 32.45 23.30 17.36
C GLU A 418 33.02 21.94 17.76
N SER A 419 32.45 21.28 18.77
CA SER A 419 32.91 19.93 19.17
C SER A 419 32.71 18.90 18.05
N LYS A 420 31.61 18.99 17.31
CA LYS A 420 31.30 18.09 16.19
C LYS A 420 32.21 18.37 15.00
N TRP A 421 32.51 19.64 14.71
CA TRP A 421 33.47 20.01 13.67
C TRP A 421 34.89 19.58 14.02
N GLN A 422 35.32 19.76 15.28
CA GLN A 422 36.61 19.27 15.75
C GLN A 422 36.74 17.75 15.53
N PHE A 423 35.69 16.99 15.78
CA PHE A 423 35.70 15.55 15.50
C PHE A 423 35.66 15.25 13.99
N LYS A 424 34.74 15.87 13.25
CA LYS A 424 34.55 15.67 11.81
C LYS A 424 35.85 15.87 11.04
N TYR A 425 36.55 16.98 11.29
CA TYR A 425 37.77 17.34 10.57
C TYR A 425 39.05 16.85 11.26
N GLY A 426 39.01 16.69 12.58
CA GLY A 426 40.20 16.32 13.36
C GLY A 426 40.48 14.83 13.40
N CYS A 427 39.49 13.98 13.10
CA CYS A 427 39.59 12.52 13.18
C CYS A 427 38.94 11.85 11.95
N PRO A 428 39.35 12.13 10.70
CA PRO A 428 38.68 11.66 9.48
C PRO A 428 38.65 10.12 9.31
N ASP A 429 39.61 9.41 9.88
CA ASP A 429 39.79 7.96 9.68
C ASP A 429 38.99 7.08 10.64
N ILE A 430 38.26 7.69 11.60
CA ILE A 430 37.49 6.95 12.60
C ILE A 430 36.07 6.67 12.09
N PRO A 431 35.58 5.43 12.04
CA PRO A 431 34.18 5.18 11.65
C PRO A 431 33.22 5.96 12.54
N SER A 432 32.27 6.71 11.96
CA SER A 432 31.43 7.60 12.77
C SER A 432 30.10 7.99 12.16
N LEU A 433 29.17 8.33 13.04
CA LEU A 433 27.92 9.01 12.71
C LEU A 433 27.84 10.31 13.50
N ILE A 434 27.59 11.43 12.81
CA ILE A 434 27.63 12.78 13.36
C ILE A 434 26.27 13.44 13.13
N VAL A 435 25.64 13.94 14.19
CA VAL A 435 24.43 14.75 14.06
C VAL A 435 24.87 16.21 13.97
N GLN A 436 24.78 16.83 12.80
CA GLN A 436 25.18 18.20 12.53
C GLN A 436 24.37 19.24 13.31
N GLY A 437 24.94 20.45 13.41
CA GLY A 437 24.33 21.58 14.11
C GLY A 437 24.20 21.35 15.62
N ARG A 438 23.18 21.96 16.24
CA ARG A 438 22.95 21.92 17.70
C ARG A 438 22.10 20.72 18.16
N LYS A 439 21.48 20.02 17.21
CA LYS A 439 20.61 18.87 17.47
C LYS A 439 21.43 17.66 17.92
N GLY A 440 20.80 16.77 18.68
CA GLY A 440 21.45 15.61 19.25
C GLY A 440 20.63 15.14 20.44
N GLY A 441 21.30 14.56 21.43
CA GLY A 441 20.68 14.18 22.69
C GLY A 441 20.88 12.70 22.99
N SER A 442 20.63 12.35 24.25
CA SER A 442 20.83 10.98 24.73
C SER A 442 19.92 9.98 24.04
N ASN A 443 18.68 10.38 23.74
CA ASN A 443 17.72 9.59 22.98
C ASN A 443 18.20 9.33 21.54
N VAL A 444 18.67 10.36 20.84
CA VAL A 444 19.19 10.25 19.47
C VAL A 444 20.43 9.35 19.45
N ALA A 445 21.39 9.58 20.34
CA ALA A 445 22.61 8.79 20.40
C ALA A 445 22.33 7.30 20.68
N ALA A 446 21.43 7.00 21.62
CA ALA A 446 21.00 5.63 21.89
C ALA A 446 20.26 5.00 20.72
N THR A 447 19.40 5.76 20.05
CA THR A 447 18.66 5.32 18.86
C THR A 447 19.60 5.01 17.69
N ILE A 448 20.65 5.81 17.46
CA ILE A 448 21.66 5.51 16.44
C ILE A 448 22.35 4.18 16.73
N VAL A 449 22.75 3.92 17.97
CA VAL A 449 23.34 2.63 18.37
C VAL A 449 22.35 1.48 18.15
N ASN A 450 21.08 1.66 18.53
CA ASN A 450 20.05 0.65 18.29
C ASN A 450 19.83 0.38 16.79
N GLY A 451 19.88 1.43 15.96
CA GLY A 451 19.80 1.32 14.50
C GLY A 451 20.98 0.51 13.93
N ILE A 452 22.20 0.79 14.39
CA ILE A 452 23.39 0.00 14.01
C ILE A 452 23.24 -1.46 14.44
N LEU A 453 22.82 -1.72 15.68
CA LEU A 453 22.63 -3.10 16.18
C LEU A 453 21.55 -3.87 15.42
N SER A 454 20.62 -3.18 14.76
CA SER A 454 19.54 -3.77 13.95
C SER A 454 19.73 -3.58 12.46
N TRP A 455 20.96 -3.27 12.00
CA TRP A 455 21.25 -3.03 10.59
C TRP A 455 20.81 -4.16 9.65
N ASN A 456 20.91 -5.42 10.09
CA ASN A 456 20.41 -6.59 9.35
C ASN A 456 18.88 -6.56 9.06
N GLU A 457 18.12 -5.68 9.72
CA GLU A 457 16.70 -5.49 9.46
C GLU A 457 16.43 -4.51 8.31
N ALA A 458 17.41 -3.69 7.92
CA ALA A 458 17.27 -2.67 6.88
C ALA A 458 16.91 -3.26 5.51
N GLU A 459 17.51 -4.40 5.14
CA GLU A 459 17.26 -5.09 3.87
C GLU A 459 15.80 -5.52 3.70
N ASN A 460 15.12 -5.88 4.80
CA ASN A 460 13.73 -6.31 4.76
C ASN A 460 12.74 -5.15 4.57
N MET A 461 13.17 -3.91 4.82
CA MET A 461 12.31 -2.73 4.67
C MET A 461 12.45 -2.03 3.31
N ARG A 462 13.51 -2.34 2.54
CA ARG A 462 13.89 -1.62 1.30
C ARG A 462 13.65 -0.09 1.32
N PRO A 463 14.14 0.65 2.35
CA PRO A 463 14.08 2.11 2.34
C PRO A 463 14.81 2.66 1.10
N GLY A 464 14.09 3.35 0.21
CA GLY A 464 14.65 3.99 -0.98
C GLY A 464 14.31 3.35 -2.32
N GLU A 465 13.76 2.13 -2.35
CA GLU A 465 12.95 1.69 -3.48
C GLU A 465 11.53 2.24 -3.23
N GLY A 466 11.21 3.40 -3.80
CA GLY A 466 9.87 3.99 -3.67
C GLY A 466 8.78 2.92 -3.86
N LEU A 467 7.89 2.82 -2.86
CA LEU A 467 6.70 1.97 -2.91
C LEU A 467 5.83 2.28 -4.13
#